data_AF-A0A671MXI4-F1
#
_entry.id   AF-A0A671MXI4-F1
#
_cell.length_a   1.000
_cell.length_b   1.000
_cell.length_c   1.000
_cell.angle_alpha   90.00
_cell.angle_beta   90.00
_cell.angle_gamma   90.00
#
_symmetry.space_group_name_H-M   'P 1'
#
loop_
_entity.id
_entity.type
_entity.pdbx_description
1 polymer ?
#
loop_
_entity_poly.entity_id
_entity_poly.type
_entity_poly.pdbx_seq_one_letter_code
_entity_poly.pdbx_strand_id
1 'polypeptide(L)'
;MQNLKTSLIAEQQTNFNTVVTREKLKKEQIINDLTEKLKNLTQQQEKDKGLIETLSEDRASILQEKKQMEEELNRLRSTVLVSSSFFPPNPIPVFTEAHGACGPTHAEALSPSTPDPERLASTAAFKDEERVESAVEASMMTMSQSMSSVSSRHSEKIAIRDFQVGDLVLIILDERHDNYVLFTVGPTLYFLHSESLTALDLKPATGATRRPWVLGKVMEKEYCQAKKAQNRFKVPLGTKFYRVKAVPWNKKV
;
A
#
# COMPACT_ATOMS: atom_id res chain seq x y z
N MET A 1 -59.65 12.22 66.68
CA MET A 1 -58.25 12.15 66.18
C MET A 1 -57.91 10.84 65.46
N GLN A 2 -58.39 9.67 65.88
CA GLN A 2 -58.05 8.39 65.23
C GLN A 2 -58.52 8.29 63.75
N ASN A 3 -59.73 8.73 63.43
CA ASN A 3 -60.26 8.73 62.05
C ASN A 3 -59.43 9.57 61.06
N LEU A 4 -58.80 10.66 61.53
CA LEU A 4 -57.94 11.49 60.68
C LEU A 4 -56.64 10.76 60.32
N LYS A 5 -56.08 10.00 61.28
CA LYS A 5 -54.84 9.23 61.06
C LYS A 5 -55.06 8.08 60.08
N THR A 6 -56.17 7.36 60.19
CA THR A 6 -56.52 6.29 59.24
C THR A 6 -56.77 6.84 57.83
N SER A 7 -57.43 8.00 57.70
CA SER A 7 -57.62 8.66 56.41
C SER A 7 -56.29 9.02 55.74
N LEU A 8 -55.35 9.62 56.50
CA LEU A 8 -54.05 10.03 55.99
C LEU A 8 -53.20 8.83 55.51
N ILE A 9 -53.26 7.71 56.24
CA ILE A 9 -52.55 6.48 55.87
C ILE A 9 -53.13 5.87 54.60
N ALA A 10 -54.46 5.85 54.45
CA ALA A 10 -55.12 5.36 53.24
C ALA A 10 -54.78 6.21 52.01
N GLU A 11 -54.69 7.53 52.18
CA GLU A 11 -54.28 8.46 51.14
C GLU A 11 -52.81 8.24 50.72
N GLN A 12 -51.89 8.11 51.69
CA GLN A 12 -50.48 7.77 51.39
C GLN A 12 -50.35 6.43 50.66
N GLN A 13 -51.10 5.40 51.08
CA GLN A 13 -51.06 4.10 50.44
C GLN A 13 -51.56 4.16 48.98
N THR A 14 -52.60 4.96 48.74
CA THR A 14 -53.13 5.17 47.38
C THR A 14 -52.09 5.87 46.50
N ASN A 15 -51.48 6.95 46.99
CA ASN A 15 -50.44 7.68 46.27
C ASN A 15 -49.21 6.81 45.97
N PHE A 16 -48.76 6.01 46.94
CA PHE A 16 -47.68 5.05 46.75
C PHE A 16 -48.02 4.04 45.65
N ASN A 17 -49.20 3.42 45.72
CA ASN A 17 -49.64 2.44 44.73
C ASN A 17 -49.74 3.04 43.31
N THR A 18 -50.21 4.29 43.19
CA THR A 18 -50.25 5.01 41.91
C THR A 18 -48.85 5.24 41.35
N VAL A 19 -47.90 5.69 42.17
CA VAL A 19 -46.51 5.91 41.74
C VAL A 19 -45.86 4.60 41.30
N VAL A 20 -46.01 3.53 42.09
CA VAL A 20 -45.48 2.20 41.76
C VAL A 20 -46.04 1.70 40.43
N THR A 21 -47.35 1.86 40.20
CA THR A 21 -48.00 1.42 38.96
C THR A 21 -47.49 2.21 37.76
N ARG A 22 -47.34 3.54 37.90
CA ARG A 22 -46.79 4.40 36.84
C ARG A 22 -45.36 4.02 36.49
N GLU A 23 -44.51 3.82 37.49
CA GLU A 23 -43.11 3.44 37.27
C GLU A 23 -42.98 2.02 36.70
N LYS A 24 -43.85 1.10 37.11
CA LYS A 24 -43.94 -0.24 36.50
C LYS A 24 -44.25 -0.14 35.01
N LEU A 25 -45.29 0.62 34.64
CA LEU A 25 -45.68 0.80 33.23
C LEU A 25 -44.56 1.45 32.40
N LYS A 26 -43.87 2.47 32.92
CA LYS A 26 -42.73 3.08 32.23
C LYS A 26 -41.61 2.07 31.97
N LYS A 27 -41.26 1.25 32.97
CA LYS A 27 -40.23 0.22 32.81
C LYS A 27 -40.65 -0.83 31.79
N GLU A 28 -41.91 -1.25 31.81
CA GLU A 28 -42.46 -2.22 30.86
C GLU A 28 -42.44 -1.69 29.42
N GLN A 29 -42.78 -0.41 29.23
CA GLN A 29 -42.65 0.27 27.94
C GLN A 29 -41.19 0.28 27.45
N ILE A 30 -40.23 0.65 28.31
CA ILE A 30 -38.81 0.67 27.96
C ILE A 30 -38.31 -0.73 27.59
N ILE A 31 -38.73 -1.76 28.33
CA ILE A 31 -38.37 -3.15 28.03
C ILE A 31 -38.90 -3.56 26.66
N ASN A 32 -40.15 -3.21 26.33
CA ASN A 32 -40.74 -3.53 25.03
C ASN A 32 -39.99 -2.83 23.88
N ASP A 33 -39.73 -1.53 24.01
CA ASP A 33 -38.98 -0.76 23.02
C ASP A 33 -37.56 -1.33 22.80
N LEU A 34 -36.87 -1.70 23.88
CA LEU A 34 -35.53 -2.32 23.79
C LEU A 34 -35.59 -3.71 23.16
N THR A 35 -36.61 -4.50 23.48
CA THR A 35 -36.81 -5.84 22.91
C THR A 35 -37.08 -5.76 21.41
N GLU A 36 -37.89 -4.80 20.97
CA GLU A 36 -38.16 -4.56 19.55
C GLU A 36 -36.91 -4.10 18.81
N LYS A 37 -36.14 -3.16 19.39
CA LYS A 37 -34.86 -2.72 18.81
C LYS A 37 -33.87 -3.87 18.69
N LEU A 38 -33.77 -4.72 19.71
CA LEU A 38 -32.89 -5.90 19.69
C LEU A 38 -33.32 -6.87 18.58
N LYS A 39 -34.62 -7.13 18.44
CA LYS A 39 -35.17 -7.99 17.38
C LYS A 39 -34.84 -7.44 15.99
N ASN A 40 -35.05 -6.15 15.77
CA ASN A 40 -34.77 -5.50 14.49
C ASN A 40 -33.27 -5.54 14.16
N LEU A 41 -32.40 -5.27 15.14
CA LEU A 41 -30.96 -5.31 14.94
C LEU A 41 -30.46 -6.73 14.65
N THR A 42 -30.99 -7.73 15.36
CA THR A 42 -30.67 -9.15 15.13
C THR A 42 -31.09 -9.59 13.72
N GLN A 43 -32.28 -9.16 13.28
CA GLN A 43 -32.75 -9.47 11.92
C GLN A 43 -31.89 -8.80 10.85
N GLN A 44 -31.44 -7.56 11.08
CA GLN A 44 -30.54 -6.89 10.16
C GLN A 44 -29.17 -7.58 10.11
N GLN A 45 -28.63 -7.98 11.26
CA GLN A 45 -27.38 -8.72 11.33
C GLN A 45 -27.42 -10.01 10.53
N GLU A 46 -28.53 -10.77 10.57
CA GLU A 46 -28.65 -12.00 9.77
C GLU A 46 -28.70 -11.72 8.26
N LYS A 47 -29.37 -10.63 7.85
CA LYS A 47 -29.39 -10.20 6.44
C LYS A 47 -27.99 -9.81 5.97
N ASP A 48 -27.28 -9.01 6.76
CA ASP A 48 -25.93 -8.54 6.43
C ASP A 48 -24.95 -9.72 6.37
N LYS A 49 -25.08 -10.69 7.29
CA LYS A 49 -24.30 -11.93 7.29
C LYS A 49 -24.52 -12.72 6.01
N GLY A 50 -25.77 -12.93 5.60
CA GLY A 50 -26.09 -13.63 4.34
C GLY A 50 -25.53 -12.92 3.12
N LEU A 51 -25.62 -11.58 3.08
CA LEU A 51 -25.03 -10.79 2.00
C LEU A 51 -23.51 -10.93 1.94
N ILE A 52 -22.83 -10.92 3.09
CA ILE A 52 -21.37 -11.11 3.15
C ILE A 52 -20.99 -12.49 2.62
N GLU A 53 -21.74 -13.53 2.97
CA GLU A 53 -21.51 -14.90 2.49
C GLU A 53 -21.60 -14.96 0.96
N THR A 54 -22.70 -14.45 0.37
CA THR A 54 -22.86 -14.39 -1.09
C THR A 54 -21.74 -13.61 -1.77
N LEU A 55 -21.39 -12.41 -1.27
CA LEU A 55 -20.30 -11.62 -1.85
C LEU A 55 -18.94 -12.31 -1.72
N SER A 56 -18.74 -13.11 -0.68
CA SER A 56 -17.52 -13.87 -0.49
C SER A 56 -17.39 -15.03 -1.48
N GLU A 57 -18.51 -15.71 -1.78
CA GLU A 57 -18.61 -16.76 -2.79
C GLU A 57 -18.37 -16.18 -4.19
N ASP A 58 -19.03 -15.07 -4.52
CA ASP A 58 -18.84 -14.37 -5.80
C ASP A 58 -17.37 -13.94 -5.98
N ARG A 59 -16.76 -13.39 -4.92
CA ARG A 59 -15.34 -13.02 -4.95
C ARG A 59 -14.44 -14.22 -5.17
N ALA A 60 -14.73 -15.37 -4.57
CA ALA A 60 -13.96 -16.59 -4.76
C ALA A 60 -14.07 -17.10 -6.21
N SER A 61 -15.28 -17.10 -6.77
CA SER A 61 -15.55 -17.48 -8.15
C SER A 61 -14.80 -16.59 -9.15
N ILE A 62 -14.90 -15.27 -8.99
CA ILE A 62 -14.20 -14.30 -9.84
C ILE A 62 -12.67 -14.49 -9.77
N LEU A 63 -12.13 -14.75 -8.59
CA LEU A 63 -10.69 -15.00 -8.43
C LEU A 63 -10.26 -16.30 -9.11
N GLN A 64 -11.09 -17.34 -9.07
CA GLN A 64 -10.83 -18.60 -9.75
C GLN A 64 -10.88 -18.44 -11.27
N GLU A 65 -11.88 -17.75 -11.80
CA GLU A 65 -12.01 -17.47 -13.24
C GLU A 65 -10.83 -16.61 -13.73
N LYS A 66 -10.45 -15.58 -12.97
CA LYS A 66 -9.25 -14.78 -13.26
C LYS A 66 -8.00 -15.65 -13.34
N LYS A 67 -7.81 -16.57 -12.38
CA LYS A 67 -6.66 -17.48 -12.35
C LYS A 67 -6.64 -18.38 -13.59
N GLN A 68 -7.77 -18.94 -13.98
CA GLN A 68 -7.88 -19.75 -15.21
C GLN A 68 -7.51 -18.94 -16.45
N MET A 69 -8.03 -17.71 -16.58
CA MET A 69 -7.68 -16.84 -17.71
C MET A 69 -6.20 -16.47 -17.74
N GLU A 70 -5.57 -16.27 -16.58
CA GLU A 70 -4.14 -15.98 -16.47
C GLU A 70 -3.28 -17.20 -16.87
N GLU A 71 -3.69 -18.40 -16.47
CA GLU A 71 -3.05 -19.66 -16.88
C GLU A 71 -3.18 -19.89 -18.40
N GLU A 72 -4.36 -19.64 -18.96
CA GLU A 72 -4.62 -19.71 -20.40
C GLU A 72 -3.75 -18.71 -21.20
N LEU A 73 -3.64 -17.46 -20.72
CA LEU A 73 -2.78 -16.45 -21.33
C LEU A 73 -1.30 -16.86 -21.28
N ASN A 74 -0.85 -17.41 -20.15
CA ASN A 74 0.51 -17.89 -20.00
C ASN A 74 0.82 -19.09 -20.90
N ARG A 75 -0.15 -20.00 -21.07
CA ARG A 75 -0.05 -21.12 -22.01
C ARG A 75 0.08 -20.61 -23.45
N LEU A 76 -0.76 -19.66 -23.88
CA LEU A 76 -0.72 -19.11 -25.23
C LEU A 76 0.62 -18.41 -25.53
N ARG A 77 1.14 -17.64 -24.57
CA ARG A 77 2.49 -17.02 -24.66
C ARG A 77 3.59 -18.06 -24.83
N SER A 78 3.49 -19.18 -24.12
CA SER A 78 4.46 -20.29 -24.21
C SER A 78 4.40 -20.99 -25.57
N THR A 79 3.20 -21.19 -26.15
CA THR A 79 3.03 -21.80 -27.48
C THR A 79 3.63 -20.94 -28.60
N VAL A 80 3.49 -19.62 -28.54
CA VAL A 80 4.04 -18.69 -29.56
C VAL A 80 5.57 -18.74 -29.62
N LEU A 81 6.24 -18.97 -28.49
CA LEU A 81 7.71 -19.08 -28.43
C LEU A 81 8.25 -20.38 -29.03
N VAL A 82 7.45 -21.46 -29.02
CA VAL A 82 7.85 -22.74 -29.62
C VAL A 82 7.66 -22.71 -31.15
N SER A 83 6.66 -21.97 -31.65
CA SER A 83 6.38 -21.85 -33.09
C SER A 83 7.38 -20.99 -33.87
N SER A 84 8.25 -20.19 -33.22
CA SER A 84 9.23 -19.35 -33.92
C SER A 84 10.56 -20.05 -34.25
N SER A 85 10.66 -21.37 -34.03
CA SER A 85 11.90 -22.14 -34.24
C SER A 85 12.08 -22.72 -35.66
N PHE A 86 11.13 -22.50 -36.58
CA PHE A 86 11.19 -23.01 -37.94
C PHE A 86 11.68 -21.96 -38.94
N PHE A 87 12.95 -21.56 -38.82
CA PHE A 87 13.68 -20.98 -39.95
C PHE A 87 15.11 -21.55 -39.98
N PRO A 88 15.48 -22.36 -40.99
CA PRO A 88 16.86 -22.83 -41.11
C PRO A 88 17.77 -21.68 -41.57
N PRO A 89 18.99 -21.55 -41.03
CA PRO A 89 19.94 -20.54 -41.50
C PRO A 89 20.53 -20.99 -42.84
N ASN A 90 20.45 -20.09 -43.82
CA ASN A 90 21.02 -20.27 -45.16
C ASN A 90 22.56 -20.13 -45.08
N PRO A 91 23.37 -21.07 -45.59
CA PRO A 91 24.83 -20.93 -45.61
C PRO A 91 25.30 -20.17 -46.87
N ILE A 92 26.10 -19.12 -46.68
CA ILE A 92 26.84 -18.44 -47.76
C ILE A 92 28.20 -19.16 -47.91
N PRO A 93 28.57 -19.68 -49.10
CA PRO A 93 29.92 -20.15 -49.36
C PRO A 93 30.78 -19.01 -49.92
N VAL A 94 31.99 -18.86 -49.37
CA VAL A 94 33.08 -18.09 -49.96
C VAL A 94 33.98 -19.08 -50.70
N PHE A 95 34.16 -18.90 -52.01
CA PHE A 95 35.24 -19.55 -52.78
C PHE A 95 35.78 -18.62 -53.89
N THR A 96 37.05 -18.30 -53.71
CA THR A 96 38.21 -18.09 -54.60
C THR A 96 38.06 -18.04 -56.15
N GLU A 97 38.64 -16.97 -56.72
CA GLU A 97 39.41 -16.77 -57.98
C GLU A 97 39.01 -17.40 -59.34
N ALA A 98 38.98 -16.56 -60.41
CA ALA A 98 39.89 -16.62 -61.58
C ALA A 98 39.34 -15.99 -62.91
N HIS A 99 40.12 -15.07 -63.50
CA HIS A 99 40.50 -14.94 -64.94
C HIS A 99 39.57 -14.33 -66.04
N GLY A 100 40.14 -13.33 -66.75
CA GLY A 100 39.94 -12.96 -68.19
C GLY A 100 38.80 -11.97 -68.53
N ALA A 101 38.82 -11.07 -69.52
CA ALA A 101 39.81 -10.47 -70.45
C ALA A 101 39.07 -9.34 -71.26
N CYS A 102 39.83 -8.39 -71.84
CA CYS A 102 39.47 -7.36 -72.88
C CYS A 102 38.57 -6.18 -72.43
N GLY A 103 38.79 -4.87 -72.68
CA GLY A 103 39.65 -4.03 -73.56
C GLY A 103 38.81 -2.82 -74.07
N PRO A 104 39.39 -1.78 -74.70
CA PRO A 104 39.96 -0.51 -74.18
C PRO A 104 38.98 0.70 -74.31
N THR A 105 39.22 1.96 -73.87
CA THR A 105 40.23 2.93 -74.37
C THR A 105 40.11 4.31 -73.66
N HIS A 106 41.24 5.04 -73.61
CA HIS A 106 41.46 6.51 -73.48
C HIS A 106 41.53 7.23 -72.11
N ALA A 107 42.80 7.46 -71.73
CA ALA A 107 43.48 8.75 -71.53
C ALA A 107 43.30 9.59 -70.24
N GLU A 108 44.43 9.60 -69.51
CA GLU A 108 45.13 10.73 -68.88
C GLU A 108 44.74 11.32 -67.50
N ALA A 109 45.77 11.29 -66.64
CA ALA A 109 46.24 12.35 -65.75
C ALA A 109 45.98 12.24 -64.23
N LEU A 110 47.10 11.99 -63.55
CA LEU A 110 47.58 12.61 -62.29
C LEU A 110 47.10 12.09 -60.91
N SER A 111 48.13 11.63 -60.16
CA SER A 111 48.32 11.67 -58.69
C SER A 111 47.79 10.49 -57.86
N PRO A 112 48.66 9.74 -57.16
CA PRO A 112 48.25 8.69 -56.23
C PRO A 112 48.21 9.20 -54.78
N SER A 113 47.04 9.04 -54.14
CA SER A 113 46.88 9.05 -52.69
C SER A 113 46.09 7.80 -52.28
N THR A 114 46.73 6.88 -51.58
CA THR A 114 46.06 5.84 -50.79
C THR A 114 46.72 5.75 -49.41
N PRO A 115 45.94 5.60 -48.34
CA PRO A 115 46.45 5.46 -46.98
C PRO A 115 46.70 3.99 -46.60
N ASP A 116 47.22 3.82 -45.38
CA ASP A 116 47.01 2.72 -44.40
C ASP A 116 48.28 1.90 -44.03
N PRO A 117 48.27 1.02 -43.00
CA PRO A 117 48.55 1.33 -41.58
C PRO A 117 49.58 0.37 -40.93
N GLU A 118 50.36 0.79 -39.92
CA GLU A 118 50.93 -0.13 -38.92
C GLU A 118 51.26 0.59 -37.60
N ARG A 119 50.71 0.13 -36.47
CA ARG A 119 51.46 -0.41 -35.31
C ARG A 119 50.70 -0.36 -33.97
N LEU A 120 50.43 -1.58 -33.50
CA LEU A 120 50.77 -2.13 -32.17
C LEU A 120 49.90 -1.83 -30.92
N ALA A 121 49.58 -2.97 -30.28
CA ALA A 121 49.44 -3.22 -28.84
C ALA A 121 48.05 -2.84 -28.24
N SER A 122 47.33 -3.69 -27.50
CA SER A 122 47.75 -4.75 -26.59
C SER A 122 46.63 -5.78 -26.32
N THR A 123 47.07 -7.02 -26.13
CA THR A 123 46.59 -8.08 -25.22
C THR A 123 45.33 -7.83 -24.37
N ALA A 124 44.34 -8.72 -24.48
CA ALA A 124 43.75 -9.42 -23.34
C ALA A 124 43.00 -10.65 -23.86
N ALA A 125 43.23 -11.77 -23.19
CA ALA A 125 42.76 -13.07 -23.58
C ALA A 125 41.69 -13.58 -22.60
N PHE A 126 40.75 -14.34 -23.17
CA PHE A 126 39.94 -15.40 -22.58
C PHE A 126 38.69 -15.09 -21.73
N LYS A 127 37.63 -15.80 -22.16
CA LYS A 127 36.43 -16.28 -21.45
C LYS A 127 35.25 -15.32 -21.29
N ASP A 128 34.35 -15.39 -22.26
CA ASP A 128 33.00 -14.83 -22.21
C ASP A 128 32.03 -16.02 -22.35
N GLU A 129 31.80 -16.74 -21.26
CA GLU A 129 30.82 -17.85 -21.19
C GLU A 129 30.26 -17.98 -19.76
N GLU A 130 29.81 -16.87 -19.17
CA GLU A 130 29.10 -16.87 -17.88
C GLU A 130 28.25 -15.59 -17.73
N ARG A 131 27.46 -15.23 -18.74
CA ARG A 131 26.65 -13.99 -18.70
C ARG A 131 25.14 -14.19 -18.90
N VAL A 132 24.69 -15.41 -19.18
CA VAL A 132 23.28 -15.65 -19.55
C VAL A 132 22.43 -16.22 -18.41
N GLU A 133 23.04 -16.71 -17.33
CA GLU A 133 22.28 -17.23 -16.16
C GLU A 133 21.88 -16.12 -15.16
N SER A 134 22.58 -14.99 -15.17
CA SER A 134 22.30 -13.85 -14.27
C SER A 134 21.00 -13.11 -14.62
N ALA A 135 20.60 -13.11 -15.90
CA ALA A 135 19.39 -12.41 -16.35
C ALA A 135 18.10 -13.13 -15.95
N VAL A 136 18.10 -14.47 -15.92
CA VAL A 136 16.95 -15.27 -15.49
C VAL A 136 16.77 -15.21 -13.98
N GLU A 137 17.87 -15.23 -13.20
CA GLU A 137 17.83 -15.07 -11.74
C GLU A 137 17.38 -13.64 -11.32
N ALA A 138 17.90 -12.62 -12.02
CA ALA A 138 17.44 -11.24 -11.87
C ALA A 138 15.95 -11.11 -12.25
N SER A 139 15.46 -11.83 -13.26
CA SER A 139 14.05 -11.82 -13.67
C SER A 139 13.13 -12.51 -12.66
N MET A 140 13.53 -13.65 -12.08
CA MET A 140 12.76 -14.32 -11.02
C MET A 140 12.79 -13.56 -9.67
N MET A 141 13.88 -12.84 -9.36
CA MET A 141 13.90 -11.89 -8.23
C MET A 141 13.01 -10.66 -8.49
N THR A 142 12.92 -10.19 -9.74
CA THR A 142 12.04 -9.08 -10.13
C THR A 142 10.55 -9.48 -10.11
N MET A 143 10.21 -10.72 -10.48
CA MET A 143 8.84 -11.24 -10.38
C MET A 143 8.39 -11.44 -8.93
N SER A 144 9.30 -11.86 -8.04
CA SER A 144 8.99 -11.99 -6.60
C SER A 144 8.68 -10.64 -5.94
N GLN A 145 9.27 -9.54 -6.42
CA GLN A 145 8.90 -8.18 -6.02
C GLN A 145 7.58 -7.71 -6.65
N SER A 146 7.27 -8.19 -7.86
CA SER A 146 6.07 -7.80 -8.63
C SER A 146 4.77 -8.42 -8.12
N MET A 147 4.83 -9.46 -7.29
CA MET A 147 3.64 -10.01 -6.61
C MET A 147 3.09 -9.07 -5.52
N SER A 148 3.85 -8.06 -5.10
CA SER A 148 3.36 -7.00 -4.21
C SER A 148 2.56 -5.92 -4.97
N SER A 149 2.73 -5.78 -6.28
CA SER A 149 2.12 -4.72 -7.09
C SER A 149 0.76 -5.05 -7.71
N VAL A 150 0.30 -6.31 -7.66
CA VAL A 150 -0.99 -6.73 -8.26
C VAL A 150 -2.17 -6.75 -7.25
N SER A 151 -1.91 -6.44 -5.97
CA SER A 151 -2.95 -6.08 -4.98
C SER A 151 -3.08 -4.57 -4.75
N SER A 152 -2.64 -3.74 -5.71
CA SER A 152 -2.60 -2.27 -5.60
C SER A 152 -3.95 -1.55 -5.50
N ARG A 153 -5.06 -2.30 -5.40
CA ARG A 153 -6.33 -1.77 -4.90
C ARG A 153 -6.31 -1.76 -3.38
N HIS A 154 -5.72 -0.70 -2.82
CA HIS A 154 -5.91 -0.24 -1.44
C HIS A 154 -5.88 -1.39 -0.42
N SER A 155 -4.73 -2.04 -0.20
CA SER A 155 -4.64 -2.86 1.01
C SER A 155 -4.83 -1.91 2.20
N GLU A 156 -5.93 -2.04 2.94
CA GLU A 156 -6.22 -1.30 4.19
C GLU A 156 -5.30 -1.75 5.34
N LYS A 157 -4.07 -2.13 5.01
CA LYS A 157 -3.03 -2.57 5.93
C LYS A 157 -2.20 -1.35 6.32
N ILE A 158 -2.01 -1.19 7.62
CA ILE A 158 -1.18 -0.12 8.17
C ILE A 158 0.29 -0.56 8.06
N ALA A 159 1.11 0.24 7.40
CA ALA A 159 2.56 0.05 7.40
C ALA A 159 3.12 0.36 8.79
N ILE A 160 4.10 -0.41 9.25
CA ILE A 160 4.75 -0.27 10.58
C ILE A 160 6.28 -0.11 10.49
N ARG A 161 6.84 -0.21 9.29
CA ARG A 161 8.27 -0.06 8.96
C ARG A 161 8.40 0.41 7.51
N ASP A 162 9.60 0.88 7.15
CA ASP A 162 10.02 1.14 5.76
C ASP A 162 9.04 1.98 4.93
N PHE A 163 8.40 2.97 5.58
CA PHE A 163 7.32 3.77 5.03
C PHE A 163 7.65 4.37 3.66
N GLN A 164 6.78 4.14 2.69
CA GLN A 164 6.83 4.71 1.34
C GLN A 164 5.70 5.70 1.12
N VAL A 165 5.85 6.52 0.07
CA VAL A 165 4.78 7.42 -0.37
C VAL A 165 3.58 6.57 -0.80
N GLY A 166 2.41 6.93 -0.27
CA GLY A 166 1.16 6.20 -0.50
C GLY A 166 0.81 5.17 0.58
N ASP A 167 1.70 4.90 1.53
CA ASP A 167 1.41 3.97 2.63
C ASP A 167 0.33 4.51 3.57
N LEU A 168 -0.56 3.62 4.01
CA LEU A 168 -1.48 3.87 5.11
C LEU A 168 -0.71 3.73 6.42
N VAL A 169 -0.78 4.73 7.28
CA VAL A 169 -0.01 4.80 8.52
C VAL A 169 -0.87 5.21 9.71
N LEU A 170 -0.51 4.71 10.89
CA LEU A 170 -1.06 5.15 12.16
C LEU A 170 -0.19 6.27 12.72
N ILE A 171 -0.80 7.43 12.93
CA ILE A 171 -0.14 8.61 13.51
C ILE A 171 -0.61 8.73 14.96
N ILE A 172 0.32 8.77 15.91
CA ILE A 172 0.05 8.81 17.34
C ILE A 172 0.70 10.04 17.97
N LEU A 173 0.10 10.55 19.04
CA LEU A 173 0.73 11.56 19.89
C LEU A 173 1.80 10.87 20.76
N ASP A 174 3.06 11.29 20.62
CA ASP A 174 4.13 10.88 21.50
C ASP A 174 4.34 11.96 22.58
N GLU A 175 4.01 11.64 23.82
CA GLU A 175 4.11 12.57 24.95
C GLU A 175 5.56 12.91 25.34
N ARG A 176 6.52 12.02 25.05
CA ARG A 176 7.94 12.25 25.34
C ARG A 176 8.49 13.37 24.47
N HIS A 177 8.10 13.32 23.19
CA HIS A 177 8.50 14.33 22.21
C HIS A 177 7.53 15.50 22.13
N ASP A 178 6.33 15.36 22.69
CA ASP A 178 5.24 16.33 22.61
C ASP A 178 4.88 16.68 21.15
N ASN A 179 4.93 15.66 20.29
CA ASN A 179 4.73 15.75 18.85
C ASN A 179 3.98 14.52 18.35
N TYR A 180 3.32 14.63 17.20
CA TYR A 180 2.77 13.47 16.51
C TYR A 180 3.87 12.72 15.74
N VAL A 181 3.86 11.40 15.83
CA VAL A 181 4.80 10.49 15.16
C VAL A 181 4.04 9.36 14.47
N LEU A 182 4.63 8.77 13.43
CA LEU A 182 4.11 7.51 12.89
C LEU A 182 4.46 6.38 13.86
N PHE A 183 3.49 5.50 14.13
CA PHE A 183 3.73 4.27 14.86
C PHE A 183 4.66 3.37 14.05
N THR A 184 5.80 3.02 14.63
CA THR A 184 6.76 2.12 14.02
C THR A 184 7.33 1.14 15.05
N VAL A 185 7.69 -0.05 14.58
CA VAL A 185 8.43 -1.04 15.38
C VAL A 185 9.95 -0.91 15.21
N GLY A 186 10.41 0.01 14.36
CA GLY A 186 11.83 0.30 14.15
C GLY A 186 12.39 1.32 15.15
N PRO A 187 13.73 1.46 15.23
CA PRO A 187 14.38 2.44 16.11
C PRO A 187 14.33 3.88 15.56
N THR A 188 14.02 4.04 14.27
CA THR A 188 14.00 5.34 13.59
C THR A 188 12.70 6.08 13.88
N LEU A 189 12.79 7.35 14.29
CA LEU A 189 11.63 8.20 14.52
C LEU A 189 11.10 8.83 13.22
N TYR A 190 9.77 8.96 13.13
CA TYR A 190 9.06 9.55 12.00
C TYR A 190 8.09 10.61 12.50
N PHE A 191 8.55 11.86 12.58
CA PHE A 191 7.73 12.98 13.06
C PHE A 191 6.75 13.46 11.99
N LEU A 192 5.52 13.75 12.37
CA LEU A 192 4.56 14.40 11.49
C LEU A 192 4.99 15.85 11.24
N HIS A 193 4.90 16.29 9.99
CA HIS A 193 5.16 17.67 9.59
C HIS A 193 4.05 18.61 10.08
N SER A 194 4.39 19.84 10.48
CA SER A 194 3.42 20.81 11.00
C SER A 194 2.33 21.20 9.99
N GLU A 195 2.67 21.24 8.70
CA GLU A 195 1.70 21.48 7.62
C GLU A 195 0.58 20.42 7.53
N SER A 196 0.85 19.19 7.99
CA SER A 196 -0.14 18.11 7.96
C SER A 196 -1.12 18.15 9.12
N LEU A 197 -0.84 18.93 10.17
CA LEU A 197 -1.67 18.98 11.38
C LEU A 197 -3.09 19.46 11.06
N THR A 198 -3.22 20.57 10.34
CA THR A 198 -4.53 21.14 9.99
C THR A 198 -5.34 20.20 9.12
N ALA A 199 -4.71 19.56 8.13
CA ALA A 199 -5.40 18.64 7.24
C ALA A 199 -5.94 17.41 8.01
N LEU A 200 -5.19 16.92 9.00
CA LEU A 200 -5.55 15.76 9.84
C LEU A 200 -6.42 16.11 11.06
N ASP A 201 -6.85 17.37 11.18
CA ASP A 201 -7.60 17.89 12.35
C ASP A 201 -6.87 17.63 13.69
N LEU A 202 -5.54 17.84 13.68
CA LEU A 202 -4.67 17.69 14.84
C LEU A 202 -4.23 19.04 15.37
N LYS A 203 -4.14 19.17 16.70
CA LYS A 203 -3.72 20.41 17.36
C LYS A 203 -2.27 20.34 17.83
N PRO A 204 -1.44 21.38 17.60
CA PRO A 204 -0.04 21.42 18.02
C PRO A 204 0.15 21.66 19.52
N ALA A 205 -0.79 22.32 20.19
CA ALA A 205 -0.59 22.87 21.53
C ALA A 205 -1.08 21.97 22.68
N THR A 206 -0.32 21.99 23.77
CA THR A 206 -0.58 21.35 25.07
C THR A 206 -1.56 22.23 25.85
N GLY A 207 -2.85 21.86 25.87
CA GLY A 207 -3.88 22.63 26.59
C GLY A 207 -5.32 22.37 26.15
N ALA A 208 -5.52 21.94 24.90
CA ALA A 208 -6.76 21.33 24.45
C ALA A 208 -6.65 19.80 24.56
N THR A 209 -7.78 19.09 24.64
CA THR A 209 -7.84 17.64 24.47
C THR A 209 -7.29 17.29 23.08
N ARG A 210 -6.01 16.88 23.01
CA ARG A 210 -5.37 16.44 21.77
C ARG A 210 -5.89 15.06 21.41
N ARG A 211 -6.21 14.88 20.13
CA ARG A 211 -6.62 13.58 19.61
C ARG A 211 -5.42 12.62 19.78
N PRO A 212 -5.60 11.44 20.40
CA PRO A 212 -4.45 10.57 20.71
C PRO A 212 -3.84 9.94 19.46
N TRP A 213 -4.65 9.68 18.43
CA TRP A 213 -4.20 9.08 17.18
C TRP A 213 -5.14 9.37 16.01
N VAL A 214 -4.62 9.25 14.79
CA VAL A 214 -5.36 9.34 13.53
C VAL A 214 -4.71 8.46 12.46
N LEU A 215 -5.50 8.05 11.46
CA LEU A 215 -4.98 7.37 10.27
C LEU A 215 -4.69 8.38 9.17
N GLY A 216 -3.55 8.22 8.51
CA GLY A 216 -3.13 9.08 7.42
C GLY A 216 -2.48 8.30 6.30
N LYS A 217 -2.34 8.96 5.14
CA LYS A 217 -1.59 8.46 4.00
C LYS A 217 -0.31 9.27 3.83
N VAL A 218 0.83 8.61 3.74
CA VAL A 218 2.13 9.26 3.55
C VAL A 218 2.18 9.93 2.18
N MET A 219 2.54 11.21 2.15
CA MET A 219 2.71 12.00 0.93
C MET A 219 4.18 12.23 0.61
N GLU A 220 4.95 12.64 1.61
CA GLU A 220 6.37 12.96 1.47
C GLU A 220 7.10 12.56 2.75
N LYS A 221 8.37 12.19 2.63
CA LYS A 221 9.27 12.01 3.77
C LYS A 221 10.61 12.67 3.47
N GLU A 222 11.14 13.39 4.44
CA GLU A 222 12.48 13.99 4.37
C GLU A 222 13.34 13.46 5.52
N TYR A 223 14.61 13.25 5.22
CA TYR A 223 15.58 12.81 6.22
C TYR A 223 16.20 14.02 6.93
N CYS A 224 16.19 13.98 8.26
CA CYS A 224 16.64 15.08 9.11
C CYS A 224 17.69 14.61 10.12
N GLN A 225 18.48 15.57 10.60
CA GLN A 225 19.38 15.38 11.72
C GLN A 225 19.27 16.56 12.69
N ALA A 226 19.15 16.27 13.99
CA ALA A 226 19.11 17.28 15.03
C ALA A 226 20.46 18.00 15.14
N LYS A 227 20.50 19.28 14.77
CA LYS A 227 21.72 20.11 14.86
C LYS A 227 21.90 20.80 16.21
N LYS A 228 20.87 20.82 17.05
CA LYS A 228 20.84 21.51 18.36
C LYS A 228 20.41 20.54 19.45
N ALA A 229 21.03 20.59 20.62
CA ALA A 229 20.65 19.78 21.78
C ALA A 229 19.24 20.13 22.27
N GLN A 230 18.94 21.43 22.35
CA GLN A 230 17.60 21.93 22.59
C GLN A 230 16.89 22.12 21.24
N ASN A 231 16.02 21.18 20.86
CA ASN A 231 15.23 21.26 19.62
C ASN A 231 13.76 20.93 19.87
N ARG A 232 12.89 21.36 18.95
CA ARG A 232 11.43 21.20 19.05
C ARG A 232 10.94 19.74 19.07
N PHE A 233 11.79 18.80 18.68
CA PHE A 233 11.49 17.36 18.66
C PHE A 233 11.91 16.67 19.97
N LYS A 234 12.57 17.40 20.88
CA LYS A 234 13.08 16.90 22.17
C LYS A 234 13.92 15.63 22.02
N VAL A 235 14.71 15.56 20.95
CA VAL A 235 15.67 14.47 20.70
C VAL A 235 17.10 14.93 20.99
N PRO A 236 18.05 14.05 21.32
CA PRO A 236 19.46 14.42 21.48
C PRO A 236 20.08 15.06 20.23
N LEU A 237 21.17 15.82 20.43
CA LEU A 237 21.94 16.36 19.31
C LEU A 237 22.52 15.21 18.48
N GLY A 238 22.48 15.35 17.15
CA GLY A 238 22.98 14.36 16.20
C GLY A 238 22.00 13.24 15.87
N THR A 239 20.88 13.10 16.59
CA THR A 239 19.84 12.11 16.29
C THR A 239 19.30 12.32 14.86
N LYS A 240 19.25 11.23 14.10
CA LYS A 240 18.70 11.19 12.75
C LYS A 240 17.28 10.64 12.76
N PHE A 241 16.37 11.25 12.02
CA PHE A 241 14.96 10.91 12.00
C PHE A 241 14.34 11.35 10.66
N TYR A 242 13.10 10.93 10.40
CA TYR A 242 12.33 11.44 9.26
C TYR A 242 11.28 12.45 9.72
N ARG A 243 11.02 13.44 8.88
CA ARG A 243 9.82 14.27 8.97
C ARG A 243 8.90 13.94 7.80
N VAL A 244 7.65 13.65 8.09
CA VAL A 244 6.69 13.04 7.16
C VAL A 244 5.50 13.98 6.97
N LYS A 245 5.17 14.29 5.72
CA LYS A 245 3.87 14.90 5.37
C LYS A 245 2.86 13.79 5.12
N ALA A 246 1.69 13.91 5.72
CA ALA A 246 0.58 12.99 5.52
C ALA A 246 -0.72 13.76 5.31
N VAL A 247 -1.68 13.08 4.68
CA VAL A 247 -3.06 13.57 4.48
C VAL A 247 -4.05 12.60 5.13
N PRO A 248 -5.28 13.06 5.47
CA PRO A 248 -6.31 12.18 6.02
C PRO A 248 -6.57 10.98 5.14
N TRP A 249 -6.67 9.81 5.77
CA TRP A 249 -7.21 8.65 5.08
C TRP A 249 -8.73 8.73 5.10
N ASN A 250 -9.32 9.24 4.01
CA ASN A 250 -10.76 9.24 3.83
C ASN A 250 -11.19 7.94 3.16
N LYS A 251 -11.89 7.07 3.90
CA LYS A 251 -12.69 6.02 3.29
C LYS A 251 -13.90 6.71 2.67
N LYS A 252 -13.92 6.87 1.34
CA LYS A 252 -15.19 7.12 0.65
C LYS A 252 -16.03 5.88 0.92
N VAL A 253 -16.94 5.99 1.88
CA VAL A 253 -18.00 5.02 2.13
C VAL A 253 -19.07 5.24 1.08
#